data_AF-A0A2T3W5C1-F1
#
_entry.id   AF-A0A2T3W5C1-F1
#
_cell.length_a   1.000
_cell.length_b   1.000
_cell.length_c   1.000
_cell.angle_alpha   90.00
_cell.angle_beta   90.00
_cell.angle_gamma   90.00
#
_symmetry.space_group_name_H-M   'P 1'
#
loop_
_entity.id
_entity.type
_entity.pdbx_description
1 polymer ?
#
loop_
_entity_poly.entity_id
_entity_poly.type
_entity_poly.pdbx_seq_one_letter_code
_entity_poly.pdbx_strand_id
1 'polypeptide(L)'
;MHAPPLLLVIDVLDEDAGLADVEDSQGRTYQLPAEWLPGAADGAGYRVEEAGGALTFAPAPDAARLMRERSKQTLLDFSDAPGENA
;
A
#
# COMPACT_ATOMS: atom_id res chain seq x y z
N MET A 1 13.77 -15.28 -6.00
CA MET A 1 12.66 -14.99 -5.07
C MET A 1 12.15 -13.59 -5.39
N HIS A 2 11.06 -13.49 -6.16
CA HIS A 2 10.41 -12.20 -6.40
C HIS A 2 9.65 -11.83 -5.13
N ALA A 3 10.10 -10.80 -4.42
CA ALA A 3 9.27 -10.19 -3.40
C ALA A 3 7.95 -9.74 -4.07
N PRO A 4 6.79 -9.96 -3.43
CA PRO A 4 5.53 -9.47 -3.98
C PRO A 4 5.63 -7.95 -4.16
N PRO A 5 5.08 -7.38 -5.25
CA PRO A 5 5.13 -5.95 -5.50
C PRO A 5 4.48 -5.20 -4.33
N LEU A 6 5.20 -4.24 -3.76
CA LEU A 6 4.70 -3.42 -2.67
C LEU A 6 3.70 -2.42 -3.27
N LEU A 7 2.49 -2.37 -2.69
CA LEU A 7 1.46 -1.40 -3.06
C LEU A 7 1.33 -0.38 -1.94
N LEU A 8 1.26 0.89 -2.34
CA LEU A 8 1.04 2.03 -1.47
C LEU A 8 -0.15 2.84 -1.97
N VAL A 9 -0.94 3.40 -1.07
CA VAL A 9 -2.02 4.35 -1.39
C VAL A 9 -1.85 5.57 -0.51
N ILE A 10 -1.94 6.77 -1.09
CA ILE A 10 -1.95 8.03 -0.34
C ILE A 10 -3.25 8.09 0.46
N ASP A 11 -3.14 8.14 1.78
CA ASP A 11 -4.26 8.37 2.69
C ASP A 11 -4.52 9.86 2.85
N VAL A 12 -3.46 10.64 3.07
CA VAL A 12 -3.48 12.09 3.20
C VAL A 12 -2.28 12.71 2.47
N LEU A 13 -2.53 13.74 1.68
CA LEU A 13 -1.49 14.60 1.12
C LEU A 13 -1.45 15.95 1.85
N ASP A 14 -0.32 16.27 2.46
CA ASP A 14 -0.04 17.60 3.02
C ASP A 14 0.77 18.41 1.98
N GLU A 15 0.06 19.23 1.22
CA GLU A 15 0.65 20.09 0.18
C GLU A 15 1.51 21.22 0.77
N ASP A 16 1.21 21.67 2.00
CA ASP A 16 1.96 22.72 2.69
C ASP A 16 3.32 22.19 3.17
N ALA A 17 3.36 20.96 3.68
CA ALA A 17 4.57 20.29 4.12
C ALA A 17 5.33 19.58 2.97
N GLY A 18 4.67 19.33 1.84
CA GLY A 18 5.22 18.54 0.73
C GLY A 18 5.37 17.05 1.06
N LEU A 19 4.54 16.53 1.95
CA LEU A 19 4.60 15.17 2.46
C LEU A 19 3.29 14.43 2.20
N ALA A 20 3.39 13.14 1.90
CA ALA A 20 2.25 12.26 1.72
C ALA A 20 2.31 11.12 2.73
N ASP A 21 1.23 10.94 3.47
CA ASP A 21 1.00 9.76 4.29
C ASP A 21 0.46 8.65 3.39
N VAL A 22 1.21 7.56 3.28
CA VAL A 22 0.89 6.42 2.43
C VAL A 22 0.69 5.17 3.28
N GLU A 23 -0.38 4.43 2.99
CA GLU A 23 -0.67 3.14 3.62
C GLU A 23 -0.23 1.99 2.70
N ASP A 24 0.35 0.94 3.30
CA ASP A 24 0.70 -0.29 2.61
C ASP A 24 -0.34 -1.42 2.78
N SER A 25 -0.18 -2.51 2.02
CA SER A 25 -1.11 -3.65 2.08
C SER A 25 -1.17 -4.39 3.42
N GLN A 26 -0.38 -4.00 4.42
CA GLN A 26 -0.39 -4.53 5.77
C GLN A 26 -1.00 -3.53 6.77
N GLY A 27 -1.53 -2.40 6.30
CA GLY A 27 -2.07 -1.33 7.13
C GLY A 27 -0.99 -0.51 7.83
N ARG A 28 0.25 -0.50 7.31
CA ARG A 28 1.33 0.32 7.84
C ARG A 28 1.35 1.66 7.12
N THR A 29 1.39 2.73 7.89
CA THR A 29 1.49 4.10 7.37
C THR A 29 2.95 4.57 7.34
N TYR A 30 3.33 5.22 6.25
CA TYR A 30 4.64 5.81 6.04
C TYR A 30 4.49 7.24 5.55
N GLN A 31 5.44 8.11 5.89
CA GLN A 31 5.48 9.46 5.35
C GLN A 31 6.54 9.56 4.26
N LEU A 32 6.15 9.93 3.05
CA LEU A 32 7.02 10.07 1.88
C LEU A 32 6.98 11.51 1.35
N PRO A 33 8.08 12.01 0.74
CA PRO A 33 8.05 13.28 0.01
C PRO A 33 7.08 13.19 -1.17
N ALA A 34 6.19 14.17 -1.30
CA ALA A 34 5.23 14.22 -2.41
C ALA A 34 5.93 14.31 -3.79
N GLU A 35 7.13 14.89 -3.83
CA GLU A 35 7.97 14.96 -5.04
C GLU A 35 8.38 13.58 -5.60
N TRP A 36 8.37 12.52 -4.78
CA TRP A 36 8.65 11.16 -5.25
C TRP A 36 7.44 10.50 -5.90
N LEU A 37 6.25 11.07 -5.71
CA LEU A 37 4.97 10.50 -6.11
C LEU A 37 4.42 11.30 -7.29
N PRO A 38 4.64 10.85 -8.54
CA PRO A 38 4.12 11.55 -9.71
C PRO A 38 2.59 11.58 -9.67
N GLY A 39 2.02 12.78 -9.77
CA GLY A 39 0.57 12.99 -9.68
C GLY A 39 -0.01 12.69 -8.31
N ALA A 40 0.74 12.96 -7.23
CA ALA A 40 0.29 12.82 -5.86
C ALA A 40 -1.07 13.50 -5.64
N ALA A 41 -2.02 12.75 -5.08
CA ALA A 41 -3.34 13.19 -4.70
C ALA A 41 -3.91 12.22 -3.65
N ASP A 42 -4.85 12.68 -2.81
CA ASP A 42 -5.51 11.81 -1.84
C ASP A 42 -6.18 10.61 -2.54
N GLY A 43 -5.94 9.42 -2.00
CA GLY A 43 -6.42 8.16 -2.57
C GLY A 43 -5.65 7.65 -3.79
N ALA A 44 -4.59 8.35 -4.24
CA ALA A 44 -3.78 7.88 -5.35
C ALA A 44 -2.98 6.62 -4.96
N GLY A 45 -2.96 5.65 -5.87
CA GLY A 45 -2.31 4.36 -5.68
C GLY A 45 -1.00 4.23 -6.46
N TYR A 46 -0.02 3.58 -5.86
CA TYR A 46 1.31 3.37 -6.43
C TYR A 46 1.79 1.94 -6.25
N ARG A 47 2.51 1.45 -7.26
CA ARG A 47 3.34 0.24 -7.17
C ARG A 47 4.77 0.67 -6.93
N VAL A 48 5.39 0.06 -5.93
CA VAL A 48 6.80 0.29 -5.61
C VAL A 48 7.62 -0.92 -6.06
N GLU A 49 8.64 -0.63 -6.84
CA GLU A 49 9.63 -1.61 -7.27
C GLU A 49 11.00 -1.19 -6.74
N GLU A 50 11.68 -2.11 -6.05
CA GLU A 50 13.06 -1.91 -5.62
C GLU A 50 14.01 -2.50 -6.65
N ALA A 51 14.90 -1.67 -7.20
CA ALA A 51 15.92 -2.09 -8.14
C ALA A 51 17.28 -1.54 -7.71
N GLY A 52 18.14 -2.41 -7.18
CA GLY A 52 19.54 -2.06 -6.88
C GLY A 52 19.71 -0.92 -5.86
N GLY A 53 18.80 -0.83 -4.88
CA GLY A 53 18.80 0.24 -3.87
C GLY A 53 18.04 1.52 -4.26
N ALA A 54 17.45 1.57 -5.46
CA ALA A 54 16.52 2.63 -5.86
C ALA A 54 15.07 2.14 -5.75
N LEU A 55 14.20 2.99 -5.20
CA LEU A 55 12.75 2.77 -5.18
C LEU A 55 12.13 3.52 -6.35
N THR A 56 11.38 2.80 -7.18
CA THR A 56 10.60 3.40 -8.28
C THR A 56 9.13 3.36 -7.93
N PHE A 57 8.47 4.52 -8.00
CA PHE A 57 7.04 4.66 -7.73
C PHE A 57 6.29 4.82 -9.06
N ALA A 58 5.54 3.79 -9.45
CA ALA A 58 4.73 3.81 -10.65
C ALA A 58 3.24 4.00 -10.28
N PRO A 59 2.51 4.93 -10.92
CA PRO A 59 1.07 5.09 -10.70
C PRO A 59 0.33 3.78 -10.99
N ALA A 60 -0.52 3.37 -10.05
CA ALA A 60 -1.28 2.13 -10.10
C ALA A 60 -2.72 2.40 -9.65
N PRO A 61 -3.64 2.77 -10.56
CA PRO A 61 -5.03 3.08 -10.22
C PRO A 61 -5.78 1.88 -9.60
N ASP A 62 -5.36 0.66 -9.93
CA ASP A 62 -5.87 -0.57 -9.32
C ASP A 62 -5.33 -0.84 -7.91
N ALA A 63 -4.35 -0.09 -7.39
CA ALA A 63 -3.70 -0.40 -6.10
C ALA A 63 -4.71 -0.40 -4.95
N ALA A 64 -5.60 0.58 -4.87
CA ALA A 64 -6.66 0.61 -3.85
C ALA A 64 -7.62 -0.60 -3.96
N ARG A 65 -7.92 -1.04 -5.18
CA ARG A 65 -8.75 -2.23 -5.43
C ARG A 65 -8.02 -3.51 -5.00
N LEU A 66 -6.74 -3.63 -5.33
CA LEU A 66 -5.88 -4.76 -5.01
C LEU A 66 -5.59 -4.85 -3.50
N MET A 67 -5.40 -3.72 -2.81
CA MET A 67 -5.27 -3.68 -1.35
C MET A 67 -6.54 -4.19 -0.67
N ARG A 68 -7.72 -3.70 -1.10
CA ARG A 68 -9.00 -4.19 -0.55
C ARG A 68 -9.20 -5.68 -0.76
N GLU A 69 -8.82 -6.21 -1.92
CA GLU A 69 -8.95 -7.64 -2.20
C GLU A 69 -7.98 -8.49 -1.36
N ARG A 70 -6.74 -8.00 -1.14
CA ARG A 70 -5.80 -8.65 -0.23
C ARG A 70 -6.29 -8.62 1.21
N SER A 71 -6.80 -7.48 1.69
CA SER A 71 -7.35 -7.37 3.04
C SER A 71 -8.53 -8.32 3.26
N LYS A 72 -9.37 -8.55 2.23
CA LYS A 72 -10.45 -9.55 2.30
C LYS A 72 -9.93 -10.98 2.37
N GLN A 73 -8.88 -11.33 1.63
CA GLN A 73 -8.27 -12.66 1.73
C GLN A 73 -7.67 -12.92 3.11
N THR A 74 -6.94 -11.94 3.66
CA THR A 74 -6.39 -12.04 5.01
C THR A 74 -7.51 -12.21 6.04
N LEU A 75 -8.63 -11.48 5.92
CA LEU A 75 -9.76 -11.61 6.84
C LEU A 75 -10.43 -12.99 6.78
N LEU A 76 -10.45 -13.63 5.60
CA LEU A 76 -10.94 -15.00 5.44
C LEU A 76 -10.00 -16.04 6.05
N ASP A 77 -8.68 -15.83 5.95
CA ASP A 77 -7.65 -16.73 6.50
C ASP A 77 -7.77 -16.87 8.04
N PHE A 78 -8.18 -15.80 8.74
CA PHE A 78 -8.40 -15.82 10.19
C PHE A 78 -9.70 -16.49 10.65
N SER A 79 -10.61 -16.86 9.74
CA SER A 79 -11.91 -17.44 10.12
C SER A 79 -11.92 -18.98 10.20
N ASP A 80 -10.80 -19.64 9.95
CA ASP A 80 -10.66 -21.10 10.11
C ASP A 80 -9.89 -21.45 11.39
N ALA A 81 -10.45 -21.06 12.54
CA ALA A 81 -10.13 -21.73 13.80
C ALA A 81 -11.27 -22.71 14.08
N PRO A 82 -11.11 -24.03 13.86
CA PRO A 82 -12.10 -24.99 14.33
C PRO A 82 -12.13 -24.87 15.85
N GLY A 83 -13.29 -24.48 16.38
CA GLY A 83 -13.55 -24.51 17.81
C GLY A 83 -13.35 -25.93 18.31
N GLU A 84 -12.21 -26.16 18.97
CA GLU A 84 -11.94 -27.38 19.71
C GLU A 84 -12.83 -27.36 20.95
N ASN A 85 -14.04 -27.89 20.78
CA ASN A 85 -14.92 -28.24 21.87
C ASN A 85 -14.54 -29.67 22.29
N ALA A 86 -13.77 -29.79 23.36
CA ALA A 86 -13.48 -31.03 24.06
C ALA A 86 -13.51 -30.79 25.57
#